data_AF-A0A7J4ZU53-F1
#
_entry.id   AF-A0A7J4ZU53-F1
#
_cell.length_a   1.000
_cell.length_b   1.000
_cell.length_c   1.000
_cell.angle_alpha   90.00
_cell.angle_beta   90.00
_cell.angle_gamma   90.00
#
_symmetry.space_group_name_H-M   'P 1'
#
loop_
_entity.id
_entity.type
_entity.pdbx_description
1 polymer ?
#
loop_
_entity_poly.entity_id
_entity_poly.type
_entity_poly.pdbx_seq_one_letter_code
_entity_poly.pdbx_strand_id
1 'polypeptide(L)'
;MIYQPGKKSRINSVGIPFVELRDERLYVGNSSIKNHDSAPPLRTARHKVSGPGAFCGREPMPYLALNIDMGKRAVLIVGGGKVAARKLQTLREAGAVVRVVAPAVLPAIREQEASGAVTIRSGGYETADLDGVTLVVAATDDPAVNRRVALEAVEKGILVSVADQPEAGDCHFPAVLRRGGLEIAVSTGGRCPALAAEVRDAIAGMIGNDYADLVEQLAADREKLLTEGNGTTYNKALLRTKARCLIAELSAPKDIS
;
A
#
# COMPACT_ATOMS: atom_id res chain seq x y z
N MET A 1 17.39 -47.14 41.28
CA MET A 1 18.42 -46.26 41.85
C MET A 1 18.35 -44.95 41.08
N ILE A 2 17.68 -43.90 41.57
CA ILE A 2 17.97 -43.03 42.73
C ILE A 2 19.18 -42.11 42.48
N TYR A 3 18.88 -40.80 42.42
CA TYR A 3 19.66 -39.63 42.85
C TYR A 3 20.41 -38.73 41.82
N GLN A 4 19.86 -37.50 41.71
CA GLN A 4 20.38 -36.18 41.26
C GLN A 4 21.53 -35.66 42.17
N PRO A 5 22.36 -34.60 41.89
CA PRO A 5 21.87 -33.21 41.73
C PRO A 5 22.73 -32.11 41.04
N GLY A 6 22.02 -31.05 40.59
CA GLY A 6 22.41 -29.62 40.64
C GLY A 6 23.46 -29.15 39.61
N LYS A 7 23.50 -27.94 39.06
CA LYS A 7 23.01 -26.56 39.28
C LYS A 7 23.28 -25.85 37.92
N LYS A 8 22.73 -24.72 37.46
CA LYS A 8 21.78 -23.69 37.91
C LYS A 8 21.45 -22.91 36.63
N SER A 9 20.19 -22.58 36.43
CA SER A 9 19.75 -21.52 35.53
C SER A 9 20.42 -20.18 35.90
N ARG A 10 20.94 -19.45 34.91
CA ARG A 10 21.04 -17.99 34.96
C ARG A 10 20.44 -17.40 33.71
N ILE A 11 19.28 -16.79 33.92
CA ILE A 11 18.58 -15.87 33.03
C ILE A 11 19.23 -14.51 33.25
N ASN A 12 19.60 -13.81 32.18
CA ASN A 12 19.83 -12.37 32.21
C ASN A 12 18.71 -11.67 31.42
N SER A 13 18.29 -10.52 31.93
CA SER A 13 17.03 -9.82 31.68
C SER A 13 16.99 -8.94 30.41
N VAL A 14 17.67 -9.34 29.34
CA VAL A 14 17.54 -8.69 28.03
C VAL A 14 17.69 -9.77 26.96
N GLY A 15 16.57 -10.20 26.37
CA GLY A 15 16.49 -11.32 25.43
C GLY A 15 17.17 -11.05 24.09
N ILE A 16 18.48 -11.18 24.04
CA ILE A 16 19.29 -11.15 22.81
C ILE A 16 19.94 -12.53 22.66
N PRO A 17 19.74 -13.25 21.54
CA PRO A 17 20.42 -14.51 21.32
C PRO A 17 21.92 -14.30 21.08
N PHE A 18 22.72 -15.15 21.71
CA PHE A 18 24.17 -15.28 21.58
C PHE A 18 24.51 -15.80 20.18
N VAL A 19 25.30 -15.06 19.39
CA VAL A 19 25.84 -15.51 18.10
C VAL A 19 27.30 -15.91 18.33
N GLU A 20 27.57 -17.21 18.37
CA GLU A 20 28.93 -17.77 18.39
C GLU A 20 29.44 -17.82 16.93
N LEU A 21 30.45 -16.99 16.63
CA LEU A 21 31.19 -17.05 15.35
C LEU A 21 32.16 -18.24 15.39
N ARG A 22 32.03 -19.16 14.44
CA ARG A 22 33.11 -20.09 14.08
C ARG A 22 33.48 -19.92 12.62
N ASP A 23 34.78 -19.75 12.42
CA ASP A 23 35.51 -19.72 11.16
C ASP A 23 35.07 -20.83 10.20
N GLU A 24 34.86 -20.48 8.93
CA GLU A 24 35.32 -21.29 7.81
C GLU A 24 35.54 -20.40 6.57
N ARG A 25 36.80 -20.32 6.15
CA ARG A 25 37.29 -19.52 5.02
C ARG A 25 36.90 -20.14 3.68
N LEU A 26 36.64 -19.30 2.69
CA LEU A 26 36.90 -19.61 1.29
C LEU A 26 37.48 -18.38 0.57
N TYR A 27 38.73 -18.50 0.16
CA TYR A 27 39.43 -17.56 -0.72
C TYR A 27 39.24 -17.99 -2.17
N VAL A 28 38.93 -17.03 -3.05
CA VAL A 28 39.31 -17.08 -4.48
C VAL A 28 39.82 -15.69 -4.87
N GLY A 29 41.01 -15.67 -5.47
CA GLY A 29 41.87 -14.50 -5.62
C GLY A 29 41.61 -13.55 -6.81
N ASN A 30 42.38 -12.47 -6.77
CA ASN A 30 42.40 -11.21 -7.53
C ASN A 30 42.26 -11.27 -9.06
N SER A 31 41.62 -10.22 -9.61
CA SER A 31 42.23 -9.39 -10.67
C SER A 31 41.72 -7.94 -10.63
N SER A 32 42.66 -7.01 -10.77
CA SER A 32 42.55 -5.56 -10.61
C SER A 32 41.65 -4.87 -11.64
N ILE A 33 40.72 -3.99 -11.23
CA ILE A 33 40.24 -2.85 -12.06
C ILE A 33 39.96 -1.63 -11.15
N LYS A 34 40.29 -0.46 -11.71
CA LYS A 34 40.51 0.88 -11.16
C LYS A 34 39.27 1.56 -10.55
N ASN A 35 39.54 2.50 -9.65
CA ASN A 35 38.61 3.50 -9.11
C ASN A 35 37.81 4.22 -10.23
N HIS A 36 36.49 4.25 -10.09
CA HIS A 36 35.64 5.34 -10.53
C HIS A 36 34.42 5.43 -9.60
N ASP A 37 34.08 6.66 -9.22
CA ASP A 37 32.90 7.03 -8.43
C ASP A 37 31.65 6.25 -8.88
N SER A 38 31.06 5.49 -7.96
CA SER A 38 29.80 4.78 -8.19
C SER A 38 28.83 5.09 -7.06
N ALA A 39 27.70 5.69 -7.44
CA ALA A 39 26.52 5.85 -6.59
C ALA A 39 26.14 4.48 -5.97
N PRO A 40 25.57 4.44 -4.75
CA PRO A 40 25.18 3.18 -4.14
C PRO A 40 24.18 2.46 -5.07
N PRO A 41 24.29 1.13 -5.22
CA PRO A 41 23.44 0.40 -6.12
C PRO A 41 21.98 0.50 -5.66
N LEU A 42 21.11 1.01 -6.53
CA LEU A 42 19.67 0.70 -6.49
C LEU A 42 19.56 -0.82 -6.30
N ARG A 43 18.96 -1.22 -5.17
CA ARG A 43 18.81 -2.60 -4.67
C ARG A 43 19.25 -3.67 -5.69
N THR A 44 20.43 -4.21 -5.47
CA THR A 44 21.01 -5.32 -6.23
C THR A 44 20.00 -6.44 -6.45
N ALA A 45 20.06 -7.03 -7.65
CA ALA A 45 19.30 -8.17 -8.13
C ALA A 45 18.78 -9.10 -7.02
N ARG A 46 17.47 -9.38 -7.07
CA ARG A 46 16.77 -10.31 -6.16
C ARG A 46 17.55 -11.63 -6.08
N HIS A 47 17.97 -12.01 -4.87
CA HIS A 47 18.53 -13.33 -4.62
C HIS A 47 17.55 -14.42 -5.07
N LYS A 48 17.93 -15.21 -6.08
CA LYS A 48 17.26 -16.49 -6.40
C LYS A 48 17.42 -17.41 -5.20
N VAL A 49 16.36 -17.61 -4.44
CA VAL A 49 16.29 -18.71 -3.47
C VAL A 49 16.00 -19.99 -4.25
N SER A 50 17.04 -20.72 -4.62
CA SER A 50 16.92 -22.07 -5.20
C SER A 50 17.15 -23.10 -4.10
N GLY A 51 16.07 -23.56 -3.47
CA GLY A 51 16.06 -24.74 -2.61
C GLY A 51 15.30 -25.90 -3.29
N PRO A 52 15.69 -27.17 -3.08
CA PRO A 52 15.06 -28.32 -3.73
C PRO A 52 13.70 -28.61 -3.07
N GLY A 53 12.64 -28.11 -3.69
CA GLY A 53 11.26 -28.31 -3.26
C GLY A 53 10.33 -27.66 -4.27
N ALA A 54 10.16 -28.32 -5.41
CA ALA A 54 9.43 -27.82 -6.56
C ALA A 54 7.94 -27.55 -6.23
N PHE A 55 7.64 -26.31 -5.82
CA PHE A 55 6.36 -25.70 -6.13
C PHE A 55 6.42 -25.21 -7.58
N CYS A 56 5.39 -25.56 -8.35
CA CYS A 56 5.20 -25.15 -9.74
C CYS A 56 5.22 -23.61 -9.87
N GLY A 57 6.41 -23.04 -10.13
CA GLY A 57 6.68 -22.13 -11.23
C GLY A 57 6.04 -20.72 -11.26
N ARG A 58 5.53 -20.17 -10.15
CA ARG A 58 5.19 -18.73 -10.11
C ARG A 58 5.93 -18.05 -8.96
N GLU A 59 6.77 -17.06 -9.29
CA GLU A 59 7.34 -16.17 -8.28
C GLU A 59 6.18 -15.55 -7.46
N PRO A 60 6.25 -15.60 -6.12
CA PRO A 60 5.20 -15.03 -5.27
C PRO A 60 5.07 -13.53 -5.54
N MET A 61 3.84 -13.01 -5.57
CA MET A 61 3.62 -11.58 -5.72
C MET A 61 4.16 -10.83 -4.49
N PRO A 62 5.12 -9.91 -4.63
CA PRO A 62 5.75 -9.23 -3.49
C PRO A 62 4.93 -8.04 -2.99
N TYR A 63 3.59 -8.14 -3.02
CA TYR A 63 2.67 -7.07 -2.63
C TYR A 63 1.66 -7.59 -1.62
N LEU A 64 1.44 -6.81 -0.56
CA LEU A 64 0.39 -7.01 0.43
C LEU A 64 -0.77 -6.05 0.14
N ALA A 65 -1.99 -6.57 0.07
CA ALA A 65 -3.19 -5.74 0.06
C ALA A 65 -3.42 -5.20 1.47
N LEU A 66 -3.21 -3.90 1.66
CA LEU A 66 -3.38 -3.20 2.92
C LEU A 66 -4.11 -1.88 2.69
N ASN A 67 -5.14 -1.62 3.49
CA ASN A 67 -5.80 -0.32 3.51
C ASN A 67 -5.15 0.56 4.58
N ILE A 68 -4.74 1.76 4.18
CA ILE A 68 -4.09 2.74 5.05
C ILE A 68 -5.09 3.87 5.27
N ASP A 69 -5.33 4.22 6.54
CA ASP A 69 -6.11 5.42 6.86
C ASP A 69 -5.30 6.67 6.48
N MET A 70 -5.79 7.38 5.47
CA MET A 70 -5.18 8.59 4.93
C MET A 70 -5.78 9.86 5.54
N GLY A 71 -6.84 9.76 6.34
CA GLY A 71 -7.44 10.88 7.04
C GLY A 71 -6.40 11.54 7.94
N LYS A 72 -5.94 12.74 7.57
CA LYS A 72 -4.89 13.54 8.25
C LYS A 72 -3.44 13.21 7.89
N ARG A 73 -3.17 12.27 6.97
CA ARG A 73 -1.79 12.03 6.51
C ARG A 73 -1.39 13.04 5.44
N ALA A 74 -0.20 13.61 5.57
CA ALA A 74 0.37 14.48 4.55
C ALA A 74 0.94 13.64 3.40
N VAL A 75 0.54 13.98 2.18
CA VAL A 75 0.97 13.30 0.95
C VAL A 75 1.56 14.32 0.00
N LEU A 76 2.73 14.02 -0.55
CA LEU A 76 3.37 14.84 -1.58
C LEU A 76 3.16 14.21 -2.96
N ILE A 77 2.75 15.01 -3.93
CA ILE A 77 2.79 14.65 -5.35
C ILE A 77 3.84 15.53 -6.02
N VAL A 78 4.85 14.90 -6.62
CA VAL A 78 5.89 15.56 -7.41
C VAL A 78 5.50 15.45 -8.88
N GLY A 79 5.17 16.56 -9.51
CA GLY A 79 4.66 16.63 -10.88
C GLY A 79 3.26 17.20 -10.98
N GLY A 80 2.96 17.81 -12.13
CA GLY A 80 1.72 18.55 -12.37
C GLY A 80 0.90 18.09 -13.57
N GLY A 81 1.25 16.93 -14.14
CA GLY A 81 0.63 16.39 -15.34
C GLY A 81 -0.64 15.56 -15.10
N LYS A 82 -1.07 14.81 -16.12
CA LYS A 82 -2.30 13.99 -16.09
C LYS A 82 -2.24 12.89 -15.02
N VAL A 83 -1.06 12.27 -14.84
CA VAL A 83 -0.88 11.23 -13.81
C VAL A 83 -1.04 11.82 -12.41
N ALA A 84 -0.41 12.97 -12.16
CA ALA A 84 -0.56 13.71 -10.89
C ALA A 84 -2.02 14.06 -10.61
N ALA A 85 -2.75 14.59 -11.60
CA ALA A 85 -4.17 14.94 -11.45
C ALA A 85 -5.04 13.72 -11.07
N ARG A 86 -4.82 12.57 -11.72
CA ARG A 86 -5.54 11.33 -11.40
C ARG A 86 -5.24 10.83 -9.98
N LYS A 87 -3.97 10.86 -9.57
CA LYS A 87 -3.56 10.43 -8.22
C LYS A 87 -4.08 11.39 -7.14
N LEU A 88 -4.09 12.68 -7.44
CA LEU A 88 -4.63 13.71 -6.58
C LEU A 88 -6.10 13.42 -6.24
N GLN A 89 -6.91 13.09 -7.24
CA GLN A 89 -8.32 12.75 -7.01
C GLN A 89 -8.45 11.56 -6.05
N THR A 90 -7.76 10.45 -6.30
CA THR A 90 -7.82 9.27 -5.42
C THR A 90 -7.38 9.57 -3.99
N LEU A 91 -6.32 10.35 -3.81
CA LEU A 91 -5.81 10.72 -2.49
C LEU A 91 -6.77 11.63 -1.73
N ARG A 92 -7.42 12.56 -2.42
CA ARG A 92 -8.44 13.43 -1.83
C ARG A 92 -9.68 12.68 -1.42
N GLU A 93 -10.16 11.76 -2.26
CA GLU A 93 -11.28 10.88 -1.92
C GLU A 93 -10.96 9.97 -0.73
N ALA A 94 -9.68 9.75 -0.41
CA ALA A 94 -9.24 9.05 0.81
C ALA A 94 -9.04 9.98 2.02
N GLY A 95 -9.25 11.30 1.89
CA GLY A 95 -9.10 12.28 2.99
C GLY A 95 -7.66 12.70 3.27
N ALA A 96 -6.72 12.46 2.35
CA ALA A 96 -5.33 12.87 2.50
C ALA A 96 -5.16 14.39 2.45
N VAL A 97 -4.18 14.92 3.19
CA VAL A 97 -3.73 16.32 3.08
C VAL A 97 -2.68 16.38 1.98
N VAL A 98 -3.09 16.77 0.77
CA VAL A 98 -2.23 16.68 -0.41
C VAL A 98 -1.48 17.98 -0.68
N ARG A 99 -0.17 17.86 -0.86
CA ARG A 99 0.72 18.89 -1.39
C ARG A 99 1.17 18.49 -2.79
N VAL A 100 1.24 19.46 -3.70
CA VAL A 100 1.75 19.26 -5.06
C VAL A 100 2.95 20.17 -5.28
N VAL A 101 4.04 19.63 -5.82
CA VAL A 101 5.19 20.42 -6.27
C VAL A 101 5.44 20.18 -7.76
N ALA A 102 5.41 21.26 -8.55
CA ALA A 102 5.75 21.20 -9.96
C ALA A 102 6.06 22.59 -10.53
N PRO A 103 6.91 22.71 -11.58
CA PRO A 103 7.12 23.98 -12.28
C PRO A 103 5.83 24.51 -12.91
N ALA A 104 5.00 23.60 -13.41
CA ALA A 104 3.69 23.88 -13.97
C ALA A 104 2.71 22.76 -13.59
N VAL A 105 1.44 23.11 -13.43
CA VAL A 105 0.34 22.19 -13.09
C VAL A 105 -0.81 22.36 -14.07
N LEU A 106 -1.51 21.27 -14.36
CA LEU A 106 -2.72 21.32 -15.18
C LEU A 106 -3.84 22.15 -14.50
N PRO A 107 -4.75 22.76 -15.28
CA PRO A 107 -5.89 23.50 -14.75
C PRO A 107 -6.71 22.72 -13.72
N ALA A 108 -6.96 21.43 -13.98
CA ALA A 108 -7.68 20.55 -13.06
C ALA A 108 -7.04 20.43 -11.67
N ILE A 109 -5.71 20.58 -11.55
CA ILE A 109 -5.00 20.61 -10.26
C ILE A 109 -5.11 21.99 -9.62
N ARG A 110 -4.96 23.07 -10.41
CA ARG A 110 -5.13 24.47 -9.93
C ARG A 110 -6.50 24.73 -9.33
N GLU A 111 -7.55 24.21 -9.95
CA GLU A 111 -8.92 24.32 -9.43
C GLU A 111 -9.08 23.73 -8.03
N GLN A 112 -8.30 22.69 -7.69
CA GLN A 112 -8.34 22.09 -6.36
C GLN A 112 -7.65 22.94 -5.29
N GLU A 113 -6.63 23.72 -5.67
CA GLU A 113 -6.01 24.71 -4.78
C GLU A 113 -7.00 25.83 -4.44
N ALA A 114 -7.75 26.32 -5.43
CA ALA A 114 -8.76 27.37 -5.23
C ALA A 114 -9.88 26.95 -4.26
N SER A 115 -10.21 25.65 -4.19
CA SER A 115 -11.17 25.10 -3.23
C SER A 115 -10.59 24.84 -1.83
N GLY A 116 -9.30 25.14 -1.62
CA GLY A 116 -8.59 24.88 -0.36
C GLY A 116 -8.28 23.41 -0.11
N ALA A 117 -8.45 22.54 -1.11
CA ALA A 117 -8.32 21.11 -0.96
C ALA A 117 -6.89 20.59 -1.17
N VAL A 118 -5.99 21.43 -1.69
CA VAL A 118 -4.59 21.11 -2.03
C VAL A 118 -3.73 22.35 -1.83
N THR A 119 -2.48 22.17 -1.42
CA THR A 119 -1.45 23.22 -1.46
C THR A 119 -0.50 22.98 -2.63
N ILE A 120 -0.28 23.97 -3.48
CA ILE A 120 0.65 23.86 -4.62
C ILE A 120 1.88 24.73 -4.38
N ARG A 121 3.07 24.13 -4.49
CA ARG A 121 4.33 24.85 -4.60
C ARG A 121 4.78 24.86 -6.05
N SER A 122 4.84 26.04 -6.66
CA SER A 122 5.42 26.20 -7.99
C SER A 122 6.95 26.12 -7.90
N GLY A 123 7.56 25.20 -8.64
CA GLY A 123 9.01 25.00 -8.64
C GLY A 123 9.44 23.56 -8.90
N GLY A 124 10.75 23.35 -9.03
CA GLY A 124 11.33 22.02 -9.09
C GLY A 124 11.35 21.36 -7.70
N TYR A 125 11.32 20.02 -7.66
CA TYR A 125 11.41 19.26 -6.42
C TYR A 125 12.68 19.59 -5.61
N GLU A 126 12.50 19.76 -4.31
CA GLU A 126 13.53 19.98 -3.30
C GLU A 126 13.37 18.97 -2.16
N THR A 127 14.47 18.50 -1.56
CA THR A 127 14.43 17.48 -0.50
C THR A 127 13.59 17.90 0.72
N ALA A 128 13.52 19.20 1.00
CA ALA A 128 12.67 19.76 2.07
C ALA A 128 11.16 19.53 1.81
N ASP A 129 10.74 19.31 0.57
CA ASP A 129 9.34 18.99 0.25
C ASP A 129 8.89 17.69 0.94
N LEU A 130 9.81 16.75 1.20
CA LEU A 130 9.54 15.47 1.88
C LEU A 130 9.29 15.61 3.38
N ASP A 131 9.54 16.78 3.97
CA ASP A 131 9.42 16.93 5.41
C ASP A 131 7.96 16.78 5.86
N GLY A 132 7.75 15.93 6.88
CA GLY A 132 6.43 15.57 7.39
C GLY A 132 5.56 14.76 6.43
N VAL A 133 6.06 14.31 5.29
CA VAL A 133 5.32 13.48 4.32
C VAL A 133 5.26 12.02 4.80
N THR A 134 4.10 11.37 4.66
CA THR A 134 3.96 9.93 4.92
C THR A 134 3.97 9.08 3.65
N LEU A 135 3.55 9.67 2.53
CA LEU A 135 3.52 9.04 1.20
C LEU A 135 3.92 10.08 0.16
N VAL A 136 4.82 9.72 -0.74
CA VAL A 136 5.18 10.54 -1.91
C VAL A 136 4.82 9.83 -3.21
N VAL A 137 4.28 10.58 -4.16
CA VAL A 137 3.99 10.12 -5.52
C VAL A 137 4.89 10.87 -6.49
N ALA A 138 5.87 10.17 -7.06
CA ALA A 138 6.74 10.72 -8.12
C ALA A 138 6.06 10.52 -9.48
N ALA A 139 5.53 11.59 -10.06
CA ALA A 139 4.74 11.59 -11.28
C ALA A 139 5.18 12.69 -12.26
N THR A 140 6.49 12.84 -12.43
CA THR A 140 7.08 13.76 -13.43
C THR A 140 7.45 13.02 -14.71
N ASP A 141 7.59 13.76 -15.81
CA ASP A 141 8.13 13.26 -17.07
C ASP A 141 9.67 13.12 -17.04
N ASP A 142 10.33 13.54 -15.95
CA ASP A 142 11.79 13.44 -15.78
C ASP A 142 12.14 12.22 -14.89
N PRO A 143 12.69 11.14 -15.47
CA PRO A 143 13.07 9.95 -14.72
C PRO A 143 14.16 10.22 -13.67
N ALA A 144 15.01 11.24 -13.85
CA ALA A 144 16.04 11.59 -12.88
C ALA A 144 15.41 12.20 -11.62
N VAL A 145 14.41 13.07 -11.78
CA VAL A 145 13.64 13.60 -10.64
C VAL A 145 12.91 12.48 -9.93
N ASN A 146 12.23 11.59 -10.66
CA ASN A 146 11.50 10.48 -10.06
C ASN A 146 12.42 9.54 -9.25
N ARG A 147 13.61 9.21 -9.78
CA ARG A 147 14.62 8.43 -9.04
C ARG A 147 15.13 9.14 -7.80
N ARG A 148 15.41 10.45 -7.89
CA ARG A 148 15.87 11.25 -6.75
C ARG A 148 14.83 11.25 -5.62
N VAL A 149 13.56 11.49 -5.96
CA VAL A 149 12.44 11.45 -5.01
C VAL A 149 12.34 10.07 -4.34
N ALA A 150 12.45 8.99 -5.13
CA ALA A 150 12.36 7.63 -4.59
C ALA A 150 13.50 7.30 -3.62
N LEU A 151 14.75 7.64 -3.96
CA LEU A 151 15.90 7.42 -3.09
C LEU A 151 15.77 8.19 -1.77
N GLU A 152 15.49 9.50 -1.84
CA GLU A 152 15.37 10.35 -0.65
C GLU A 152 14.17 9.97 0.23
N ALA A 153 13.08 9.50 -0.37
CA ALA A 153 11.91 8.99 0.36
C ALA A 153 12.24 7.72 1.15
N VAL A 154 12.95 6.77 0.52
CA VAL A 154 13.39 5.54 1.17
C VAL A 154 14.32 5.83 2.35
N GLU A 155 15.26 6.76 2.18
CA GLU A 155 16.16 7.20 3.27
C GLU A 155 15.40 7.78 4.47
N LYS A 156 14.27 8.46 4.23
CA LYS A 156 13.41 9.05 5.26
C LYS A 156 12.33 8.08 5.78
N GLY A 157 12.25 6.85 5.27
CA GLY A 157 11.19 5.89 5.64
C GLY A 157 9.80 6.30 5.16
N ILE A 158 9.72 7.09 4.10
CA ILE A 158 8.49 7.57 3.47
C ILE A 158 8.09 6.58 2.38
N LEU A 159 6.82 6.16 2.36
CA LEU A 159 6.32 5.31 1.28
C LEU A 159 6.41 6.06 -0.05
N VAL A 160 7.00 5.44 -1.08
CA VAL A 160 7.05 6.03 -2.42
C VAL A 160 6.22 5.24 -3.43
N SER A 161 5.49 5.96 -4.28
CA SER A 161 4.87 5.44 -5.50
C SER A 161 5.47 6.16 -6.70
N VAL A 162 6.13 5.44 -7.60
CA VAL A 162 6.68 6.00 -8.83
C VAL A 162 5.73 5.71 -9.99
N ALA A 163 5.31 6.75 -10.70
CA ALA A 163 4.49 6.61 -11.90
C ALA A 163 5.25 5.83 -12.98
N ASP A 164 4.54 4.90 -13.63
CA ASP A 164 5.02 4.10 -14.76
C ASP A 164 6.30 3.26 -14.52
N GLN A 165 6.81 3.21 -13.29
CA GLN A 165 7.92 2.37 -12.83
C GLN A 165 7.56 1.71 -11.49
N PRO A 166 6.60 0.75 -11.46
CA PRO A 166 6.15 0.12 -10.21
C PRO A 166 7.29 -0.54 -9.43
N GLU A 167 8.32 -1.03 -10.10
CA GLU A 167 9.51 -1.64 -9.51
C GLU A 167 10.42 -0.65 -8.78
N ALA A 168 10.26 0.65 -9.01
CA ALA A 168 11.05 1.72 -8.39
C ALA A 168 10.39 2.31 -7.13
N GLY A 169 9.20 1.83 -6.72
CA GLY A 169 8.47 2.30 -5.54
C GLY A 169 8.10 1.19 -4.55
N ASP A 170 7.64 1.59 -3.37
CA ASP A 170 7.18 0.69 -2.31
C ASP A 170 5.71 0.29 -2.48
N CYS A 171 4.93 1.13 -3.18
CA CYS A 171 3.50 0.95 -3.32
C CYS A 171 2.97 1.41 -4.68
N HIS A 172 1.85 0.81 -5.09
CA HIS A 172 1.09 1.20 -6.27
C HIS A 172 -0.39 1.35 -5.92
N PHE A 173 -1.09 2.13 -6.74
CA PHE A 173 -2.52 2.32 -6.56
C PHE A 173 -3.26 1.26 -7.38
N PRO A 174 -4.10 0.42 -6.74
CA PRO A 174 -4.91 -0.56 -7.44
C PRO A 174 -6.06 0.10 -8.24
N ALA A 175 -6.75 -0.70 -9.06
CA ALA A 175 -8.05 -0.30 -9.58
C ALA A 175 -9.08 -0.44 -8.45
N VAL A 176 -9.74 0.66 -8.07
CA VAL A 176 -10.63 0.70 -6.91
C VAL A 176 -12.08 0.91 -7.34
N LEU A 177 -12.99 0.13 -6.78
CA LEU A 177 -14.43 0.33 -6.82
C LEU A 177 -14.91 0.78 -5.43
N ARG A 178 -15.68 1.87 -5.36
CA ARG A 178 -16.29 2.37 -4.13
C ARG A 178 -17.81 2.42 -4.22
N ARG A 179 -18.47 2.03 -3.13
CA ARG A 179 -19.93 2.08 -2.92
C ARG A 179 -20.19 2.46 -1.46
N GLY A 180 -20.29 3.77 -1.18
CA GLY A 180 -20.35 4.24 0.21
C GLY A 180 -19.16 3.72 1.03
N GLY A 181 -19.43 3.04 2.14
CA GLY A 181 -18.41 2.41 2.99
C GLY A 181 -17.80 1.09 2.46
N LEU A 182 -18.24 0.57 1.31
CA LEU A 182 -17.64 -0.61 0.67
C LEU A 182 -16.57 -0.20 -0.33
N GLU A 183 -15.38 -0.78 -0.19
CA GLU A 183 -14.26 -0.63 -1.13
C GLU A 183 -13.76 -1.99 -1.62
N ILE A 184 -13.50 -2.10 -2.93
CA ILE A 184 -12.90 -3.27 -3.56
C ILE A 184 -11.69 -2.81 -4.37
N ALA A 185 -10.52 -3.33 -4.00
CA ALA A 185 -9.26 -3.08 -4.70
C ALA A 185 -8.86 -4.28 -5.55
N VAL A 186 -8.69 -4.05 -6.85
CA VAL A 186 -8.21 -5.05 -7.81
C VAL A 186 -6.77 -4.73 -8.19
N SER A 187 -5.88 -5.69 -8.02
CA SER A 187 -4.46 -5.51 -8.34
C SER A 187 -3.87 -6.70 -9.07
N THR A 188 -3.04 -6.40 -10.07
CA THR A 188 -2.20 -7.37 -10.80
C THR A 188 -0.71 -7.24 -10.40
N GLY A 189 -0.42 -6.58 -9.28
CA GLY A 189 0.95 -6.28 -8.85
C GLY A 189 1.71 -5.40 -9.84
N GLY A 190 1.01 -4.46 -10.50
CA GLY A 190 1.56 -3.58 -11.53
C GLY A 190 1.75 -4.22 -12.91
N ARG A 191 1.53 -5.53 -13.06
CA ARG A 191 1.81 -6.26 -14.32
C ARG A 191 0.84 -5.94 -15.46
N CYS A 192 -0.45 -5.72 -15.14
CA CYS A 192 -1.46 -5.42 -16.15
C CYS A 192 -2.55 -4.50 -15.56
N PRO A 193 -2.36 -3.17 -15.61
CA PRO A 193 -3.36 -2.20 -15.15
C PRO A 193 -4.68 -2.28 -15.91
N ALA A 194 -4.63 -2.58 -17.22
CA ALA A 194 -5.83 -2.73 -18.06
C ALA A 194 -6.71 -3.88 -17.57
N LEU A 195 -6.14 -5.07 -17.30
CA LEU A 195 -6.91 -6.19 -16.74
C LEU A 195 -7.49 -5.87 -15.36
N ALA A 196 -6.75 -5.14 -14.52
CA ALA A 196 -7.27 -4.72 -13.22
C ALA A 196 -8.49 -3.80 -13.36
N ALA A 197 -8.49 -2.92 -14.36
CA ALA A 197 -9.63 -2.05 -14.68
C ALA A 197 -10.84 -2.85 -15.20
N GLU A 198 -10.64 -3.76 -16.16
CA GLU A 198 -11.70 -4.61 -16.71
C GLU A 198 -12.37 -5.47 -15.62
N VAL A 199 -11.58 -6.08 -14.73
CA VAL A 199 -12.12 -6.87 -13.61
C VAL A 199 -12.87 -5.98 -12.62
N ARG A 200 -12.34 -4.78 -12.30
CA ARG A 200 -13.06 -3.81 -11.47
C ARG A 200 -14.40 -3.43 -12.10
N ASP A 201 -14.45 -3.21 -13.41
CA ASP A 201 -15.66 -2.79 -14.11
C ASP A 201 -16.70 -3.92 -14.21
N ALA A 202 -16.25 -5.16 -14.41
CA ALA A 202 -17.12 -6.33 -14.30
C ALA A 202 -17.73 -6.46 -12.89
N ILE A 203 -16.92 -6.27 -11.83
CA ILE A 203 -17.42 -6.24 -10.44
C ILE A 203 -18.40 -5.08 -10.23
N ALA A 204 -18.15 -3.92 -10.84
CA ALA A 204 -19.03 -2.76 -10.74
C ALA A 204 -20.43 -3.02 -11.32
N GLY A 205 -20.55 -3.91 -12.31
CA GLY A 205 -21.84 -4.38 -12.85
C GLY A 205 -22.59 -5.33 -11.90
N MET A 206 -21.89 -6.03 -11.02
CA MET A 206 -22.48 -6.94 -10.02
C MET A 206 -22.78 -6.26 -8.69
N ILE A 207 -22.02 -5.22 -8.34
CA ILE A 207 -22.07 -4.54 -7.05
C ILE A 207 -22.53 -3.10 -7.29
N GLY A 208 -23.86 -2.91 -7.23
CA GLY A 208 -24.53 -1.63 -7.42
C GLY A 208 -24.36 -0.67 -6.22
N ASN A 209 -24.94 0.53 -6.34
CA ASN A 209 -24.92 1.55 -5.28
C ASN A 209 -25.70 1.15 -4.03
N ASP A 210 -26.68 0.25 -4.15
CA ASP A 210 -27.46 -0.31 -3.03
C ASP A 210 -26.58 -1.00 -1.96
N TYR A 211 -25.35 -1.41 -2.32
CA TYR A 211 -24.37 -1.93 -1.35
C TYR A 211 -23.86 -0.88 -0.35
N ALA A 212 -23.97 0.42 -0.68
CA ALA A 212 -23.66 1.48 0.26
C ALA A 212 -24.61 1.43 1.48
N ASP A 213 -25.91 1.34 1.22
CA ASP A 213 -26.95 1.26 2.26
C ASP A 213 -26.82 -0.02 3.08
N LEU A 214 -26.45 -1.13 2.42
CA LEU A 214 -26.21 -2.40 3.07
C LEU A 214 -25.07 -2.32 4.11
N VAL A 215 -23.98 -1.62 3.79
CA VAL A 215 -22.87 -1.42 4.73
C VAL A 215 -23.34 -0.65 5.96
N GLU A 216 -24.08 0.44 5.76
CA GLU A 216 -24.59 1.26 6.88
C GLU A 216 -25.57 0.47 7.76
N GLN A 217 -26.47 -0.30 7.16
CA GLN A 217 -27.41 -1.15 7.89
C GLN A 217 -26.67 -2.18 8.76
N LEU A 218 -25.72 -2.92 8.19
CA LEU A 218 -24.96 -3.94 8.91
C LEU A 218 -24.02 -3.34 9.96
N ALA A 219 -23.49 -2.13 9.73
CA ALA A 219 -22.70 -1.41 10.72
C ALA A 219 -23.55 -1.02 11.94
N ALA A 220 -24.74 -0.48 11.71
CA ALA A 220 -25.68 -0.13 12.78
C ALA A 220 -26.16 -1.38 13.56
N ASP A 221 -26.44 -2.47 12.86
CA ASP A 221 -26.79 -3.76 13.51
C ASP A 221 -25.65 -4.28 14.38
N ARG A 222 -24.41 -4.18 13.89
CA ARG A 222 -23.22 -4.57 14.66
C ARG A 222 -23.12 -3.76 15.95
N GLU A 223 -23.37 -2.45 15.89
CA GLU A 223 -23.32 -1.59 17.08
C GLU A 223 -24.38 -1.96 18.12
N LYS A 224 -25.62 -2.22 17.68
CA LYS A 224 -26.71 -2.70 18.57
C LYS A 224 -26.36 -4.02 19.24
N LEU A 225 -25.87 -4.99 18.48
CA LEU A 225 -25.49 -6.32 18.98
C LEU A 225 -24.31 -6.28 19.98
N LEU A 226 -23.45 -5.25 19.91
CA LEU A 226 -22.39 -5.04 20.90
C LEU A 226 -22.90 -4.39 22.19
N THR A 227 -24.04 -3.69 22.14
CA THR A 227 -24.58 -2.89 23.25
C THR A 227 -25.59 -3.68 24.09
N GLU A 228 -26.32 -4.63 23.51
CA GLU A 228 -27.32 -5.44 24.20
C GLU A 228 -26.70 -6.53 25.11
N GLY A 229 -26.30 -6.10 26.30
CA GLY A 229 -26.52 -6.79 27.58
C GLY A 229 -25.67 -8.00 27.95
N ASN A 230 -25.15 -8.80 27.01
CA ASN A 230 -24.56 -10.10 27.39
C ASN A 230 -23.05 -10.21 27.27
N GLY A 231 -22.31 -9.18 26.84
CA GLY A 231 -20.83 -9.20 26.84
C GLY A 231 -20.20 -10.42 26.12
N THR A 232 -20.98 -11.18 25.35
CA THR A 232 -20.56 -12.45 24.75
C THR A 232 -20.29 -12.25 23.28
N THR A 233 -19.05 -12.52 22.90
CA THR A 233 -18.59 -12.95 21.58
C THR A 233 -19.44 -12.47 20.41
N TYR A 234 -19.02 -11.36 19.79
CA TYR A 234 -19.39 -10.94 18.43
C TYR A 234 -19.97 -12.12 17.63
N ASN A 235 -21.30 -12.18 17.49
CA ASN A 235 -21.96 -13.31 16.85
C ASN A 235 -21.77 -13.20 15.32
N LYS A 236 -20.54 -13.49 14.89
CA LYS A 236 -20.08 -13.54 13.50
C LYS A 236 -21.06 -14.29 12.62
N ALA A 237 -21.66 -15.36 13.15
CA ALA A 237 -22.60 -16.18 12.41
C ALA A 237 -23.89 -15.42 12.10
N LEU A 238 -24.47 -14.71 13.08
CA LEU A 238 -25.68 -13.93 12.89
C LEU A 238 -25.48 -12.81 11.85
N LEU A 239 -24.42 -12.00 12.00
CA LEU A 239 -24.16 -10.91 11.06
C LEU A 239 -23.85 -11.44 9.65
N ARG A 240 -23.15 -12.56 9.55
CA ARG A 240 -22.88 -13.23 8.26
C ARG A 240 -24.16 -13.77 7.61
N THR A 241 -25.08 -14.33 8.40
CA THR A 241 -26.39 -14.78 7.90
C THR A 241 -27.20 -13.60 7.40
N LYS A 242 -27.28 -12.52 8.19
CA LYS A 242 -28.00 -11.30 7.79
C LYS A 242 -27.45 -10.69 6.50
N ALA A 243 -26.11 -10.58 6.40
CA ALA A 243 -25.46 -10.11 5.19
C ALA A 243 -25.82 -10.97 3.96
N ARG A 244 -25.86 -12.30 4.10
CA ARG A 244 -26.26 -13.20 3.00
C ARG A 244 -27.71 -12.98 2.56
N CYS A 245 -28.63 -12.84 3.51
CA CYS A 245 -30.04 -12.59 3.20
C CYS A 245 -30.21 -11.27 2.44
N LEU A 246 -29.61 -10.19 2.93
CA LEU A 246 -29.69 -8.88 2.28
C LEU A 246 -29.06 -8.87 0.89
N ILE A 247 -27.92 -9.54 0.70
CA ILE A 247 -27.31 -9.71 -0.63
C ILE A 247 -28.23 -10.48 -1.58
N ALA A 248 -28.92 -11.52 -1.10
CA ALA A 248 -29.87 -12.29 -1.89
C ALA A 248 -31.10 -11.44 -2.30
N GLU A 249 -31.60 -10.59 -1.40
CA GLU A 249 -32.68 -9.64 -1.67
C GLU A 249 -32.28 -8.62 -2.75
N LEU A 250 -31.05 -8.10 -2.69
CA LEU A 250 -30.53 -7.19 -3.73
C LEU A 250 -30.35 -7.85 -5.10
N SER A 251 -30.11 -9.17 -5.11
CA SER A 251 -29.89 -9.94 -6.33
C SER A 251 -31.19 -10.51 -6.91
N ALA A 252 -32.32 -10.39 -6.20
CA ALA A 252 -33.61 -10.84 -6.69
C ALA A 252 -34.06 -9.95 -7.87
N PRO A 253 -34.67 -10.52 -8.92
CA PRO A 253 -35.23 -9.71 -10.00
C PRO A 253 -36.28 -8.75 -9.40
N LYS A 254 -36.05 -7.44 -9.57
CA LYS A 254 -37.05 -6.44 -9.25
C LYS A 254 -38.16 -6.61 -10.29
N ASP A 255 -39.31 -7.17 -9.90
CA ASP A 255 -40.48 -7.26 -10.77
C ASP A 255 -40.82 -5.84 -11.25
N ILE A 256 -40.65 -5.62 -12.56
CA ILE A 256 -41.05 -4.38 -13.22
C ILE A 256 -42.55 -4.52 -13.46
N SER A 257 -43.36 -3.92 -12.58
CA SER A 257 -44.79 -3.68 -12.80
C SER A 257 -45.02 -2.48 -13.71
#